data_AF-A0A6J6RVQ7-F1
#
_entry.id   AF-A0A6J6RVQ7-F1
#
_cell.length_a   1.000
_cell.length_b   1.000
_cell.length_c   1.000
_cell.angle_alpha   90.00
_cell.angle_beta   90.00
_cell.angle_gamma   90.00
#
_symmetry.space_group_name_H-M   'P 1'
#
loop_
_entity.id
_entity.type
_entity.pdbx_description
1 polymer ?
#
loop_
_entity_poly.entity_id
_entity_poly.type
_entity_poly.pdbx_seq_one_letter_code
_entity_poly.pdbx_strand_id
1 'polypeptide(L)'
;MSTVVSSDRRPGIRRLLCAIGALSALAACTGGNRDVDGALEAARQTDALVETTPAETTTTTPASTTSALAVPTIAAVAAPPEMQRAPSTTSIASLSTGTKAPTGSSPANGSPTPAPANPPPVSAPRPANGSPTSLGGCTLFPRSSYWYANVSTLPVNPSSAAYIASIGASSGLKADFGSGLWDGGPIGIPYVVVPAGQPKVPVTFGYDDESDPGPYPIPADAPIEGGASSEGDRHILVVDQTDCTLYETWSTYPAAGGWHAGSGAVFDLRSNALRPAGWTSSDAAGLPVLPGLVRYDEITAGRIDHAIRITVPRTQKLYVWPARHFASSRTDPNLPPMGLWLRLRADFDTSSFPREAQIILEALKQHGAIVADNGSAWYMSGAPDERWNNDALATLRRVPGSAFDAIETSSMIADPNSGQVH
;
A
#
# COMPACT_ATOMS: atom_id res chain seq x y z
N MET A 1 -71.60 28.75 -44.26
CA MET A 1 -71.48 27.57 -45.16
C MET A 1 -71.53 26.32 -44.31
N SER A 2 -72.32 25.33 -44.77
CA SER A 2 -72.37 23.90 -44.40
C SER A 2 -72.16 23.43 -42.95
N THR A 3 -73.28 22.98 -42.38
CA THR A 3 -73.50 21.93 -41.36
C THR A 3 -72.74 20.60 -41.55
N VAL A 4 -72.54 19.86 -40.44
CA VAL A 4 -72.76 18.40 -40.18
C VAL A 4 -72.19 18.11 -38.75
N VAL A 5 -72.96 17.77 -37.70
CA VAL A 5 -73.70 16.51 -37.35
C VAL A 5 -72.73 15.33 -37.06
N SER A 6 -72.79 14.49 -36.01
CA SER A 6 -73.73 14.21 -34.88
C SER A 6 -72.93 13.62 -33.67
N SER A 7 -73.38 13.71 -32.40
CA SER A 7 -73.99 12.65 -31.54
C SER A 7 -73.35 11.24 -31.57
N ASP A 8 -73.39 10.37 -30.55
CA ASP A 8 -73.68 10.39 -29.10
C ASP A 8 -73.54 8.90 -28.63
N ARG A 9 -73.03 8.62 -27.41
CA ARG A 9 -73.34 7.42 -26.61
C ARG A 9 -72.66 7.45 -25.22
N ARG A 10 -73.48 7.27 -24.19
CA ARG A 10 -73.16 7.18 -22.74
C ARG A 10 -73.12 5.68 -22.28
N PRO A 11 -73.20 5.31 -20.97
CA PRO A 11 -72.33 5.60 -19.80
C PRO A 11 -71.99 4.35 -18.92
N GLY A 12 -71.15 4.53 -17.89
CA GLY A 12 -71.10 3.71 -16.66
C GLY A 12 -70.44 4.48 -15.51
N ILE A 13 -71.17 4.94 -14.48
CA ILE A 13 -71.31 4.32 -13.12
C ILE A 13 -70.00 4.30 -12.31
N ARG A 14 -69.86 4.83 -11.07
CA ARG A 14 -70.66 5.70 -10.17
C ARG A 14 -69.75 6.19 -9.00
N ARG A 15 -69.79 7.49 -8.66
CA ARG A 15 -69.71 8.15 -7.30
C ARG A 15 -68.60 7.78 -6.27
N LEU A 16 -68.36 8.52 -5.17
CA LEU A 16 -68.30 9.97 -4.85
C LEU A 16 -67.95 10.16 -3.33
N LEU A 17 -66.88 10.91 -3.00
CA LEU A 17 -66.58 11.70 -1.78
C LEU A 17 -66.68 11.14 -0.31
N CYS A 18 -65.89 11.83 0.55
CA CYS A 18 -66.06 12.11 1.99
C CYS A 18 -65.80 11.00 3.02
N ALA A 19 -65.52 11.28 4.31
CA ALA A 19 -64.90 12.45 4.99
C ALA A 19 -64.80 12.15 6.52
N ILE A 20 -63.86 12.81 7.23
CA ILE A 20 -63.86 13.07 8.69
C ILE A 20 -63.83 11.82 9.62
N GLY A 21 -63.21 11.95 10.80
CA GLY A 21 -63.22 10.92 11.84
C GLY A 21 -63.58 11.49 13.23
N ALA A 22 -63.76 10.61 14.22
CA ALA A 22 -63.60 10.86 15.67
C ALA A 22 -64.07 9.65 16.51
N LEU A 23 -63.29 9.30 17.56
CA LEU A 23 -63.67 8.78 18.90
C LEU A 23 -64.61 7.53 19.01
N SER A 24 -64.57 6.66 20.03
CA SER A 24 -63.91 6.67 21.35
C SER A 24 -63.93 5.28 22.03
N ALA A 25 -63.18 5.14 23.14
CA ALA A 25 -63.43 4.25 24.30
C ALA A 25 -63.15 2.72 24.18
N LEU A 26 -62.75 1.97 25.23
CA LEU A 26 -62.61 2.28 26.68
C LEU A 26 -61.60 1.35 27.41
N ALA A 27 -60.81 1.91 28.36
CA ALA A 27 -60.28 1.40 29.66
C ALA A 27 -59.70 -0.06 29.81
N ALA A 28 -58.85 -0.38 30.82
CA ALA A 28 -58.61 0.28 32.12
C ALA A 28 -57.17 0.11 32.70
N CYS A 29 -56.81 0.99 33.63
CA CYS A 29 -55.65 0.91 34.56
C CYS A 29 -55.86 -0.23 35.59
N THR A 30 -54.89 -0.76 36.36
CA THR A 30 -53.67 -0.22 37.01
C THR A 30 -52.54 -1.27 37.08
N GLY A 31 -51.30 -1.01 37.52
CA GLY A 31 -50.62 0.24 37.91
C GLY A 31 -49.84 0.17 39.24
N GLY A 32 -48.50 0.21 39.21
CA GLY A 32 -47.61 0.24 40.39
C GLY A 32 -46.25 -0.47 40.24
N ASN A 33 -45.18 0.32 40.09
CA ASN A 33 -43.81 0.12 40.62
C ASN A 33 -43.09 -1.25 40.44
N ARG A 34 -42.12 -1.34 39.50
CA ARG A 34 -40.70 -1.76 39.74
C ARG A 34 -39.84 -1.84 38.48
N ASP A 35 -38.55 -1.61 38.70
CA ASP A 35 -37.35 -2.05 37.97
C ASP A 35 -37.16 -1.63 36.51
N VAL A 36 -36.36 -0.56 36.34
CA VAL A 36 -35.58 -0.26 35.13
C VAL A 36 -34.15 -0.72 35.35
N ASP A 37 -33.62 -1.53 34.43
CA ASP A 37 -32.21 -1.95 34.39
C ASP A 37 -31.75 -1.97 32.92
N GLY A 38 -30.58 -1.40 32.59
CA GLY A 38 -30.13 -1.40 31.18
C GLY A 38 -29.08 -0.38 30.70
N ALA A 39 -28.18 0.11 31.55
CA ALA A 39 -26.89 0.72 31.16
C ALA A 39 -26.88 2.00 30.27
N LEU A 40 -27.23 3.13 30.89
CA LEU A 40 -26.52 4.43 30.77
C LEU A 40 -26.34 4.89 32.23
N GLU A 41 -25.18 5.34 32.72
CA GLU A 41 -24.57 6.66 32.49
C GLU A 41 -23.26 6.73 33.34
N ALA A 42 -22.54 7.86 33.22
CA ALA A 42 -21.78 8.55 34.28
C ALA A 42 -20.26 8.64 34.11
N ALA A 43 -19.82 9.75 33.51
CA ALA A 43 -18.50 10.34 33.74
C ALA A 43 -18.67 11.84 34.04
N ARG A 44 -17.95 12.33 35.07
CA ARG A 44 -17.93 13.68 35.73
C ARG A 44 -18.61 13.69 37.12
N GLN A 45 -18.04 14.27 38.18
CA GLN A 45 -16.75 14.97 38.37
C GLN A 45 -16.38 15.08 39.87
N THR A 46 -15.27 15.77 40.21
CA THR A 46 -14.81 16.22 41.56
C THR A 46 -14.15 15.14 42.46
N ASP A 47 -13.16 15.41 43.32
CA ASP A 47 -12.27 16.60 43.47
C ASP A 47 -10.88 16.18 44.03
N ALA A 48 -9.93 17.12 44.14
CA ALA A 48 -8.56 16.91 44.58
C ALA A 48 -8.36 16.79 46.11
N LEU A 49 -7.25 16.14 46.52
CA LEU A 49 -6.50 16.48 47.74
C LEU A 49 -5.00 16.20 47.57
N VAL A 50 -4.17 16.97 48.29
CA VAL A 50 -2.70 16.99 48.21
C VAL A 50 -2.11 16.43 49.50
N GLU A 51 -1.05 15.61 49.41
CA GLU A 51 -0.05 15.52 50.48
C GLU A 51 1.34 15.09 49.97
N THR A 52 2.36 15.19 50.83
CA THR A 52 3.75 15.51 50.45
C THR A 52 4.77 14.39 50.74
N THR A 53 5.83 14.30 49.91
CA THR A 53 7.27 13.92 50.15
C THR A 53 7.70 13.14 51.42
N PRO A 54 8.77 12.29 51.38
CA PRO A 54 10.04 12.60 50.72
C PRO A 54 10.83 11.45 50.04
N ALA A 55 12.00 11.80 49.52
CA ALA A 55 12.95 10.92 48.83
C ALA A 55 13.89 10.16 49.78
N GLU A 56 14.56 9.12 49.25
CA GLU A 56 15.77 8.53 49.84
C GLU A 56 16.85 8.35 48.76
N THR A 57 18.13 8.38 49.17
CA THR A 57 19.33 8.47 48.33
C THR A 57 20.32 7.37 48.70
N THR A 58 21.02 6.74 47.76
CA THR A 58 22.28 6.01 48.05
C THR A 58 23.19 5.76 46.83
N THR A 59 24.07 6.72 46.57
CA THR A 59 25.55 6.60 46.35
C THR A 59 26.22 5.25 45.97
N THR A 60 26.92 5.22 44.81
CA THR A 60 28.35 4.81 44.55
C THR A 60 28.91 3.40 44.92
N THR A 61 29.90 2.74 44.27
CA THR A 61 30.65 2.75 42.96
C THR A 61 31.46 1.39 42.87
N PRO A 62 32.61 1.24 42.17
CA PRO A 62 32.86 0.53 40.88
C PRO A 62 33.45 -0.92 40.94
N ALA A 63 33.57 -1.61 39.78
CA ALA A 63 34.85 -2.14 39.24
C ALA A 63 34.78 -3.01 37.94
N SER A 64 35.64 -2.67 36.97
CA SER A 64 36.47 -3.56 36.10
C SER A 64 35.89 -4.57 35.07
N THR A 65 35.89 -4.11 33.81
CA THR A 65 36.45 -4.77 32.58
C THR A 65 36.26 -6.27 32.26
N THR A 66 35.63 -6.52 31.11
CA THR A 66 36.25 -7.24 29.96
C THR A 66 35.61 -6.77 28.64
N SER A 67 36.42 -6.64 27.57
CA SER A 67 35.91 -6.33 26.23
C SER A 67 35.43 -7.58 25.51
N ALA A 68 34.23 -7.51 24.94
CA ALA A 68 33.76 -8.40 23.87
C ALA A 68 33.00 -7.56 22.85
N LEU A 69 33.29 -7.76 21.56
CA LEU A 69 32.58 -7.09 20.46
C LEU A 69 31.16 -7.66 20.37
N ALA A 70 30.18 -6.92 20.88
CA ALA A 70 28.77 -7.26 20.74
C ALA A 70 28.22 -6.70 19.42
N VAL A 71 27.64 -7.58 18.61
CA VAL A 71 26.71 -7.18 17.55
C VAL A 71 25.51 -6.50 18.23
N PRO A 72 25.05 -5.32 17.78
CA PRO A 72 23.91 -4.66 18.42
C PRO A 72 22.63 -5.44 18.14
N THR A 73 22.16 -6.18 19.14
CA THR A 73 20.79 -6.69 19.18
C THR A 73 19.85 -5.49 19.21
N ILE A 74 19.11 -5.27 18.12
CA ILE A 74 18.10 -4.21 18.06
C ILE A 74 17.03 -4.53 19.12
N ALA A 75 16.85 -3.64 20.08
CA ALA A 75 15.81 -3.75 21.09
C ALA A 75 14.43 -3.67 20.40
N ALA A 76 13.53 -4.59 20.75
CA ALA A 76 12.19 -4.61 20.18
C ALA A 76 11.38 -3.41 20.68
N VAL A 77 11.23 -2.39 19.83
CA VAL A 77 10.24 -1.33 20.02
C VAL A 77 8.84 -1.95 19.93
N ALA A 78 7.97 -1.60 20.88
CA ALA A 78 6.58 -2.03 20.88
C ALA A 78 5.86 -1.38 19.70
N ALA A 79 5.11 -2.16 18.91
CA ALA A 79 4.42 -1.65 17.74
C ALA A 79 3.10 -0.96 18.14
N PRO A 80 2.73 0.16 17.48
CA PRO A 80 1.40 0.74 17.60
C PRO A 80 0.31 -0.21 17.03
N PRO A 81 -0.98 0.05 17.30
CA PRO A 81 -2.08 -0.83 16.88
C PRO A 81 -2.23 -0.93 15.35
N GLU A 82 -2.79 -2.08 14.95
CA GLU A 82 -2.76 -2.61 13.59
C GLU A 82 -3.57 -1.78 12.56
N MET A 83 -2.96 -1.45 11.42
CA MET A 83 -3.69 -0.94 10.25
C MET A 83 -4.53 -2.07 9.62
N GLN A 84 -5.71 -2.33 10.18
CA GLN A 84 -6.69 -3.27 9.62
C GLN A 84 -7.77 -2.54 8.82
N ARG A 85 -7.82 -2.79 7.51
CA ARG A 85 -9.06 -2.61 6.73
C ARG A 85 -9.98 -3.82 6.95
N ALA A 86 -11.28 -3.57 7.10
CA ALA A 86 -12.27 -4.60 7.40
C ALA A 86 -12.40 -5.67 6.28
N PRO A 87 -12.52 -6.97 6.60
CA PRO A 87 -12.63 -8.03 5.60
C PRO A 87 -14.06 -8.20 5.07
N SER A 88 -14.23 -8.15 3.75
CA SER A 88 -15.44 -8.65 3.07
C SER A 88 -15.38 -10.17 2.93
N THR A 89 -16.40 -10.87 3.41
CA THR A 89 -16.43 -12.34 3.46
C THR A 89 -17.05 -12.98 2.22
N THR A 90 -16.37 -13.97 1.63
CA THR A 90 -16.99 -14.96 0.74
C THR A 90 -16.39 -16.35 0.99
N SER A 91 -17.14 -17.21 1.65
CA SER A 91 -16.77 -18.62 1.88
C SER A 91 -17.08 -19.48 0.66
N ILE A 92 -16.12 -20.32 0.24
CA ILE A 92 -16.40 -21.48 -0.62
C ILE A 92 -15.68 -22.70 -0.03
N ALA A 93 -16.44 -23.73 0.33
CA ALA A 93 -15.90 -24.99 0.81
C ALA A 93 -15.44 -25.88 -0.36
N SER A 94 -14.37 -26.65 -0.17
CA SER A 94 -13.95 -27.70 -1.10
C SER A 94 -13.56 -28.96 -0.34
N LEU A 95 -14.07 -30.10 -0.81
CA LEU A 95 -13.95 -31.40 -0.13
C LEU A 95 -12.57 -32.02 -0.35
N SER A 96 -12.10 -32.78 0.65
CA SER A 96 -10.91 -33.62 0.50
C SER A 96 -11.26 -34.98 -0.11
N THR A 97 -10.40 -35.46 -1.01
CA THR A 97 -10.18 -36.88 -1.25
C THR A 97 -8.67 -37.09 -1.38
N GLY A 98 -8.12 -38.03 -0.61
CA GLY A 98 -6.68 -38.31 -0.59
C GLY A 98 -6.34 -39.60 -1.32
N THR A 99 -5.13 -39.70 -1.88
CA THR A 99 -4.57 -40.98 -2.34
C THR A 99 -3.07 -41.08 -2.05
N LYS A 100 -2.78 -41.90 -1.04
CA LYS A 100 -1.68 -42.88 -0.90
C LYS A 100 -0.40 -42.75 -1.75
N ALA A 101 0.75 -42.73 -1.07
CA ALA A 101 2.09 -42.85 -1.64
C ALA A 101 2.54 -44.31 -1.92
N PRO A 102 3.56 -44.51 -2.77
CA PRO A 102 4.51 -45.62 -2.73
C PRO A 102 5.93 -45.12 -2.34
N THR A 103 6.48 -45.52 -1.20
CA THR A 103 7.45 -46.65 -1.03
C THR A 103 8.71 -46.57 -1.90
N GLY A 104 9.86 -46.31 -1.27
CA GLY A 104 11.16 -46.24 -1.93
C GLY A 104 12.02 -47.51 -1.86
N SER A 105 13.02 -47.55 -2.73
CA SER A 105 14.19 -48.44 -2.84
C SER A 105 15.18 -47.68 -3.74
N SER A 106 16.51 -47.67 -3.62
CA SER A 106 17.51 -48.39 -2.81
C SER A 106 18.84 -47.60 -2.89
N PRO A 107 19.80 -47.70 -1.96
CA PRO A 107 21.14 -47.14 -2.16
C PRO A 107 22.15 -48.20 -2.65
N ALA A 108 22.71 -47.99 -3.84
CA ALA A 108 23.89 -48.71 -4.32
C ALA A 108 25.13 -47.81 -4.28
N ASN A 109 26.28 -48.37 -3.88
CA ASN A 109 27.54 -47.62 -3.75
C ASN A 109 28.01 -47.02 -5.10
N GLY A 110 28.38 -45.74 -5.08
CA GLY A 110 29.06 -45.04 -6.17
C GLY A 110 30.28 -44.27 -5.66
N SER A 111 31.37 -44.29 -6.44
CA SER A 111 32.63 -43.60 -6.15
C SER A 111 32.52 -42.06 -6.14
N PRO A 112 33.47 -41.33 -5.51
CA PRO A 112 33.33 -39.89 -5.27
C PRO A 112 33.36 -39.04 -6.56
N THR A 113 32.34 -38.18 -6.69
CA THR A 113 32.25 -37.12 -7.70
C THR A 113 33.21 -35.97 -7.39
N PRO A 114 33.83 -35.29 -8.39
CA PRO A 114 34.63 -34.09 -8.15
C PRO A 114 33.81 -32.97 -7.51
N ALA A 115 34.45 -32.15 -6.67
CA ALA A 115 33.81 -30.99 -6.04
C ALA A 115 33.34 -29.96 -7.09
N PRO A 116 32.17 -29.32 -6.92
CA PRO A 116 31.69 -28.29 -7.84
C PRO A 116 32.61 -27.07 -7.80
N ALA A 117 32.94 -26.53 -8.98
CA ALA A 117 33.65 -25.27 -9.09
C ALA A 117 32.78 -24.11 -8.60
N ASN A 118 33.39 -23.12 -7.92
CA ASN A 118 32.68 -21.92 -7.48
C ASN A 118 32.04 -21.20 -8.68
N PRO A 119 30.79 -20.72 -8.56
CA PRO A 119 30.18 -19.90 -9.60
C PRO A 119 30.96 -18.58 -9.79
N PRO A 120 30.95 -18.00 -11.00
CA PRO A 120 31.59 -16.72 -11.26
C PRO A 120 30.96 -15.61 -10.40
N PRO A 121 31.72 -14.55 -10.06
CA PRO A 121 31.20 -13.44 -9.27
C PRO A 121 30.01 -12.78 -9.99
N VAL A 122 28.89 -12.65 -9.29
CA VAL A 122 27.71 -11.94 -9.78
C VAL A 122 28.08 -10.47 -9.93
N SER A 123 28.01 -9.95 -11.15
CA SER A 123 28.27 -8.52 -11.41
C SER A 123 27.24 -7.66 -10.67
N ALA A 124 27.71 -6.60 -10.02
CA ALA A 124 26.83 -5.66 -9.33
C ALA A 124 25.79 -5.04 -10.29
N PRO A 125 24.54 -4.83 -9.83
CA PRO A 125 23.44 -4.36 -10.67
C PRO A 125 23.61 -2.88 -11.04
N ARG A 126 24.10 -2.63 -12.26
CA ARG A 126 24.33 -1.28 -12.79
C ARG A 126 23.01 -0.51 -12.97
N PRO A 127 22.97 0.82 -12.70
CA PRO A 127 21.85 1.68 -13.08
C PRO A 127 21.48 1.54 -14.56
N ALA A 128 20.17 1.50 -14.86
CA ALA A 128 19.71 1.31 -16.23
C ALA A 128 20.12 2.46 -17.17
N ASN A 129 20.40 2.14 -18.43
CA ASN A 129 20.78 3.15 -19.44
C ASN A 129 19.58 4.02 -19.85
N GLY A 130 19.65 5.31 -19.56
CA GLY A 130 18.63 6.31 -19.92
C GLY A 130 18.54 7.43 -18.89
N SER A 131 18.05 8.60 -19.29
CA SER A 131 17.66 9.63 -18.33
C SER A 131 16.36 9.21 -17.63
N PRO A 132 16.26 9.34 -16.29
CA PRO A 132 15.01 9.21 -15.56
C PRO A 132 13.87 10.03 -16.16
N THR A 133 12.66 9.48 -16.13
CA THR A 133 11.44 10.26 -16.39
C THR A 133 11.29 11.37 -15.34
N SER A 134 11.38 12.63 -15.77
CA SER A 134 11.21 13.80 -14.90
C SER A 134 9.76 14.20 -14.78
N LEU A 135 9.30 14.50 -13.56
CA LEU A 135 7.98 15.04 -13.28
C LEU A 135 8.10 16.50 -12.84
N GLY A 136 7.46 17.43 -13.56
CA GLY A 136 7.54 18.87 -13.24
C GLY A 136 8.94 19.48 -13.36
N GLY A 137 9.84 18.86 -14.14
CA GLY A 137 11.27 19.23 -14.20
C GLY A 137 12.15 18.56 -13.13
N CYS A 138 11.56 17.81 -12.20
CA CYS A 138 12.27 17.09 -11.15
C CYS A 138 12.45 15.61 -11.52
N THR A 139 13.66 15.07 -11.41
CA THR A 139 13.89 13.61 -11.39
C THR A 139 13.28 13.02 -10.13
N LEU A 140 12.63 11.86 -10.19
CA LEU A 140 12.16 11.17 -8.98
C LEU A 140 13.29 10.33 -8.38
N PHE A 141 14.19 10.98 -7.63
CA PHE A 141 15.46 10.45 -7.10
C PHE A 141 16.64 10.50 -8.11
N PRO A 142 17.90 10.51 -7.62
CA PRO A 142 19.10 10.36 -8.45
C PRO A 142 19.12 9.04 -9.24
N ARG A 143 19.82 9.00 -10.38
CA ARG A 143 19.93 7.76 -11.20
C ARG A 143 20.63 6.60 -10.48
N SER A 144 21.37 6.86 -9.41
CA SER A 144 21.96 5.83 -8.55
C SER A 144 20.99 5.31 -7.46
N SER A 145 19.73 5.74 -7.45
CA SER A 145 18.70 5.22 -6.54
C SER A 145 18.28 3.79 -6.91
N TYR A 146 17.90 3.00 -5.90
CA TYR A 146 17.32 1.66 -6.03
C TYR A 146 16.11 1.62 -6.96
N TRP A 147 15.35 2.71 -7.06
CA TRP A 147 14.24 2.83 -7.99
C TRP A 147 14.68 2.50 -9.42
N TYR A 148 15.88 2.92 -9.84
CA TYR A 148 16.40 2.74 -11.20
C TYR A 148 17.31 1.52 -11.39
N ALA A 149 17.45 0.67 -10.37
CA ALA A 149 18.36 -0.47 -10.39
C ALA A 149 17.91 -1.55 -11.38
N ASN A 150 18.86 -2.18 -12.08
CA ASN A 150 18.58 -3.34 -12.93
C ASN A 150 18.75 -4.65 -12.13
N VAL A 151 17.64 -5.31 -11.82
CA VAL A 151 17.58 -6.54 -11.02
C VAL A 151 17.46 -7.82 -11.86
N SER A 152 17.45 -7.71 -13.20
CA SER A 152 17.24 -8.83 -14.12
C SER A 152 18.20 -10.01 -13.93
N THR A 153 19.42 -9.77 -13.46
CA THR A 153 20.47 -10.77 -13.24
C THR A 153 20.70 -11.14 -11.77
N LEU A 154 19.93 -10.59 -10.82
CA LEU A 154 20.10 -10.90 -9.40
C LEU A 154 19.68 -12.34 -9.07
N PRO A 155 20.34 -13.01 -8.11
CA PRO A 155 20.01 -14.38 -7.76
C PRO A 155 18.63 -14.46 -7.09
N VAL A 156 17.94 -15.59 -7.31
CA VAL A 156 16.65 -15.89 -6.69
C VAL A 156 16.85 -16.12 -5.19
N ASN A 157 16.00 -15.52 -4.37
CA ASN A 157 16.00 -15.71 -2.92
C ASN A 157 15.60 -17.16 -2.57
N PRO A 158 16.32 -17.86 -1.67
CA PRO A 158 16.01 -19.26 -1.32
C PRO A 158 14.58 -19.49 -0.81
N SER A 159 13.96 -18.47 -0.19
CA SER A 159 12.57 -18.49 0.30
C SER A 159 11.54 -18.07 -0.77
N SER A 160 11.96 -17.80 -2.02
CA SER A 160 11.09 -17.34 -3.12
C SER A 160 9.82 -18.20 -3.26
N ALA A 161 9.95 -19.52 -3.31
CA ALA A 161 8.79 -20.41 -3.44
C ALA A 161 7.78 -20.26 -2.28
N ALA A 162 8.25 -20.01 -1.05
CA ALA A 162 7.39 -19.78 0.11
C ALA A 162 6.69 -18.41 0.03
N TYR A 163 7.43 -17.35 -0.31
CA TYR A 163 6.86 -16.01 -0.49
C TYR A 163 5.81 -16.00 -1.61
N ILE A 164 6.12 -16.53 -2.79
CA ILE A 164 5.20 -16.61 -3.94
C ILE A 164 3.94 -17.42 -3.59
N ALA A 165 4.09 -18.54 -2.87
CA ALA A 165 2.95 -19.32 -2.38
C ALA A 165 2.08 -18.55 -1.37
N SER A 166 2.70 -17.77 -0.47
CA SER A 166 1.99 -17.02 0.57
C SER A 166 1.22 -15.80 0.03
N ILE A 167 1.72 -15.17 -1.05
CA ILE A 167 1.09 -14.06 -1.77
C ILE A 167 -0.04 -14.60 -2.67
N GLY A 168 0.20 -15.73 -3.34
CA GLY A 168 -0.76 -16.43 -4.19
C GLY A 168 -0.18 -16.76 -5.56
N ALA A 169 0.40 -17.95 -5.69
CA ALA A 169 1.09 -18.39 -6.92
C ALA A 169 0.18 -18.50 -8.16
N SER A 170 -1.11 -18.77 -7.97
CA SER A 170 -2.13 -18.81 -9.04
C SER A 170 -2.91 -17.51 -9.23
N SER A 171 -2.71 -16.52 -8.35
CA SER A 171 -3.33 -15.21 -8.48
C SER A 171 -2.68 -14.45 -9.64
N GLY A 172 -3.51 -13.83 -10.48
CA GLY A 172 -3.04 -13.03 -11.61
C GLY A 172 -2.70 -11.60 -11.21
N LEU A 173 -1.65 -11.04 -11.80
CA LEU A 173 -1.22 -9.65 -11.66
C LEU A 173 -2.35 -8.64 -11.97
N LYS A 174 -2.38 -7.51 -11.27
CA LYS A 174 -3.40 -6.47 -11.40
C LYS A 174 -2.75 -5.10 -11.52
N ALA A 175 -3.22 -4.31 -12.48
CA ALA A 175 -3.12 -2.86 -12.39
C ALA A 175 -4.22 -2.37 -11.44
N ASP A 176 -3.83 -1.61 -10.42
CA ASP A 176 -4.71 -0.88 -9.52
C ASP A 176 -4.73 0.61 -9.92
N PHE A 177 -4.95 0.82 -11.21
CA PHE A 177 -4.97 2.11 -11.89
C PHE A 177 -5.69 1.97 -13.24
N GLY A 178 -6.19 3.06 -13.81
CA GLY A 178 -6.88 3.03 -15.10
C GLY A 178 -7.56 4.35 -15.48
N SER A 179 -8.43 4.28 -16.50
CA SER A 179 -9.27 5.38 -16.98
C SER A 179 -10.68 5.32 -16.38
N GLY A 180 -11.34 6.48 -16.31
CA GLY A 180 -12.65 6.64 -15.71
C GLY A 180 -12.68 6.52 -14.17
N LEU A 181 -13.84 6.14 -13.65
CA LEU A 181 -14.12 6.05 -12.21
C LEU A 181 -14.49 4.63 -11.79
N TRP A 182 -14.07 4.23 -10.59
CA TRP A 182 -14.54 3.05 -9.87
C TRP A 182 -15.19 3.49 -8.55
N ASP A 183 -16.40 3.01 -8.26
CA ASP A 183 -17.23 3.42 -7.11
C ASP A 183 -17.33 4.95 -6.89
N GLY A 184 -17.25 5.73 -7.98
CA GLY A 184 -17.30 7.19 -7.98
C GLY A 184 -15.96 7.92 -7.78
N GLY A 185 -14.87 7.18 -7.52
CA GLY A 185 -13.51 7.71 -7.37
C GLY A 185 -12.59 7.40 -8.57
N PRO A 186 -11.48 8.14 -8.75
CA PRO A 186 -10.47 7.83 -9.77
C PRO A 186 -9.80 6.48 -9.49
N ILE A 187 -9.42 5.76 -10.55
CA ILE A 187 -8.77 4.45 -10.44
C ILE A 187 -7.25 4.63 -10.32
N GLY A 188 -6.72 4.43 -9.11
CA GLY A 188 -5.30 4.57 -8.77
C GLY A 188 -5.00 5.79 -7.91
N ILE A 189 -3.71 6.02 -7.63
CA ILE A 189 -3.26 7.04 -6.69
C ILE A 189 -2.91 8.33 -7.46
N PRO A 190 -3.71 9.40 -7.33
CA PRO A 190 -3.42 10.66 -8.02
C PRO A 190 -2.27 11.42 -7.34
N TYR A 191 -1.67 12.32 -8.10
CA TYR A 191 -0.69 13.27 -7.60
C TYR A 191 -0.95 14.65 -8.22
N VAL A 192 -0.42 15.69 -7.59
CA VAL A 192 -0.38 17.04 -8.15
C VAL A 192 1.04 17.60 -8.13
N VAL A 193 1.37 18.41 -9.13
CA VAL A 193 2.66 19.08 -9.23
C VAL A 193 2.40 20.57 -9.07
N VAL A 194 3.00 21.18 -8.05
CA VAL A 194 2.73 22.57 -7.67
C VAL A 194 3.89 23.50 -8.06
N PRO A 195 3.59 24.71 -8.57
CA PRO A 195 4.62 25.65 -8.99
C PRO A 195 5.25 26.36 -7.77
N ALA A 196 6.34 27.08 -8.03
CA ALA A 196 6.97 27.94 -7.05
C ALA A 196 5.98 28.95 -6.45
N GLY A 197 5.96 29.05 -5.12
CA GLY A 197 5.08 29.95 -4.38
C GLY A 197 3.74 29.35 -3.95
N GLN A 198 3.48 28.05 -4.18
CA GLN A 198 2.34 27.35 -3.59
C GLN A 198 2.31 27.53 -2.05
N PRO A 199 1.25 28.12 -1.47
CA PRO A 199 1.16 28.30 -0.04
C PRO A 199 1.20 26.96 0.71
N LYS A 200 2.01 26.89 1.77
CA LYS A 200 2.02 25.76 2.70
C LYS A 200 0.91 25.92 3.73
N VAL A 201 0.14 24.86 3.94
CA VAL A 201 -0.97 24.79 4.90
C VAL A 201 -0.60 23.89 6.08
N PRO A 202 -1.11 24.16 7.29
CA PRO A 202 -0.97 23.27 8.43
C PRO A 202 -1.46 21.85 8.11
N VAL A 203 -0.68 20.85 8.52
CA VAL A 203 -1.08 19.44 8.52
C VAL A 203 -0.82 18.89 9.92
N THR A 204 -1.76 18.10 10.44
CA THR A 204 -1.64 17.38 11.71
C THR A 204 -1.72 15.88 11.46
N PHE A 205 -1.06 15.09 12.30
CA PHE A 205 -0.90 13.65 12.10
C PHE A 205 -1.48 12.85 13.26
N GLY A 206 -1.96 11.63 12.98
CA GLY A 206 -2.30 10.62 13.99
C GLY A 206 -1.08 9.83 14.46
N TYR A 207 -0.10 9.63 13.58
CA TYR A 207 1.23 9.06 13.84
C TYR A 207 2.27 10.18 13.75
N ASP A 208 2.25 11.13 14.68
CA ASP A 208 3.10 12.33 14.65
C ASP A 208 4.57 12.05 14.99
N ASP A 209 4.85 10.96 15.70
CA ASP A 209 6.19 10.47 16.07
C ASP A 209 6.95 9.76 14.93
N GLU A 210 6.24 9.34 13.87
CA GLU A 210 6.81 8.76 12.65
C GLU A 210 6.59 9.64 11.39
N SER A 211 6.03 10.84 11.56
CA SER A 211 5.73 11.77 10.45
C SER A 211 6.67 12.98 10.40
N ASP A 212 6.92 13.50 9.20
CA ASP A 212 7.64 14.77 9.05
C ASP A 212 6.70 15.96 9.37
N PRO A 213 7.07 16.87 10.28
CA PRO A 213 6.19 17.95 10.69
C PRO A 213 5.84 18.92 9.55
N GLY A 214 4.60 19.40 9.56
CA GLY A 214 4.11 20.40 8.60
C GLY A 214 4.71 21.80 8.79
N PRO A 215 4.34 22.79 7.95
CA PRO A 215 3.24 22.76 6.97
C PRO A 215 3.64 22.21 5.59
N TYR A 216 2.68 21.66 4.84
CA TYR A 216 2.89 21.07 3.50
C TYR A 216 2.23 21.92 2.39
N PRO A 217 2.75 21.94 1.15
CA PRO A 217 2.23 22.76 0.04
C PRO A 217 0.98 22.15 -0.62
N ILE A 218 0.02 21.62 0.16
CA ILE A 218 -1.18 20.94 -0.37
C ILE A 218 -2.18 21.98 -0.92
N PRO A 219 -2.54 21.95 -2.22
CA PRO A 219 -3.59 22.80 -2.78
C PRO A 219 -4.97 22.53 -2.17
N ALA A 220 -5.88 23.51 -2.20
CA ALA A 220 -7.24 23.33 -1.69
C ALA A 220 -8.08 22.35 -2.54
N ASP A 221 -7.69 22.17 -3.80
CA ASP A 221 -8.24 21.26 -4.81
C ASP A 221 -7.33 20.04 -5.06
N ALA A 222 -6.43 19.73 -4.12
CA ALA A 222 -5.54 18.56 -4.22
C ALA A 222 -6.35 17.27 -4.46
N PRO A 223 -5.96 16.44 -5.44
CA PRO A 223 -6.66 15.21 -5.73
C PRO A 223 -6.38 14.18 -4.62
N ILE A 224 -7.43 13.46 -4.22
CA ILE A 224 -7.41 12.45 -3.16
C ILE A 224 -7.68 11.10 -3.81
N GLU A 225 -6.92 10.06 -3.44
CA GLU A 225 -7.18 8.68 -3.87
C GLU A 225 -8.61 8.22 -3.52
N GLY A 226 -9.31 7.64 -4.50
CA GLY A 226 -10.74 7.29 -4.38
C GLY A 226 -11.68 8.50 -4.30
N GLY A 227 -11.17 9.73 -4.36
CA GLY A 227 -11.94 10.97 -4.32
C GLY A 227 -12.29 11.45 -2.91
N ALA A 228 -12.86 12.66 -2.83
CA ALA A 228 -13.09 13.36 -1.57
C ALA A 228 -14.01 12.59 -0.57
N SER A 229 -14.89 11.73 -1.07
CA SER A 229 -15.82 10.90 -0.29
C SER A 229 -15.34 9.46 -0.03
N SER A 230 -14.11 9.11 -0.43
CA SER A 230 -13.52 7.79 -0.18
C SER A 230 -13.42 7.46 1.31
N GLU A 231 -13.68 6.21 1.68
CA GLU A 231 -13.38 5.62 3.00
C GLU A 231 -12.09 4.76 2.97
N GLY A 232 -11.33 4.82 1.88
CA GLY A 232 -10.06 4.10 1.70
C GLY A 232 -8.84 4.88 2.22
N ASP A 233 -7.68 4.62 1.62
CA ASP A 233 -6.39 5.14 2.08
C ASP A 233 -6.20 6.65 1.86
N ARG A 234 -6.92 7.26 0.91
CA ARG A 234 -7.02 8.73 0.75
C ARG A 234 -5.66 9.41 0.71
N HIS A 235 -4.75 8.85 -0.08
CA HIS A 235 -3.46 9.46 -0.34
C HIS A 235 -3.60 10.84 -0.99
N ILE A 236 -2.73 11.78 -0.59
CA ILE A 236 -2.45 13.01 -1.34
C ILE A 236 -0.93 13.06 -1.58
N LEU A 237 -0.53 13.13 -2.86
CA LEU A 237 0.88 13.20 -3.27
C LEU A 237 1.13 14.54 -3.98
N VAL A 238 2.08 15.33 -3.50
CA VAL A 238 2.39 16.68 -3.99
C VAL A 238 3.88 16.82 -4.30
N VAL A 239 4.22 17.19 -5.54
CA VAL A 239 5.61 17.55 -5.92
C VAL A 239 5.74 19.06 -6.02
N ASP A 240 6.56 19.66 -5.17
CA ASP A 240 7.00 21.05 -5.27
C ASP A 240 8.16 21.17 -6.27
N GLN A 241 7.91 21.84 -7.40
CA GLN A 241 8.88 22.01 -8.48
C GLN A 241 10.10 22.85 -8.09
N THR A 242 10.00 23.69 -7.05
CA THR A 242 11.04 24.64 -6.64
C THR A 242 12.28 23.88 -6.16
N ASP A 243 12.06 23.05 -5.14
CA ASP A 243 13.11 22.34 -4.43
C ASP A 243 13.21 20.87 -4.88
N CYS A 244 12.30 20.40 -5.74
CA CYS A 244 12.09 19.00 -6.07
C CYS A 244 11.81 18.16 -4.82
N THR A 245 10.85 18.63 -4.03
CA THR A 245 10.43 17.98 -2.79
C THR A 245 9.08 17.30 -3.01
N LEU A 246 9.00 16.03 -2.66
CA LEU A 246 7.78 15.24 -2.64
C LEU A 246 7.20 15.23 -1.23
N TYR A 247 5.95 15.65 -1.10
CA TYR A 247 5.16 15.59 0.12
C TYR A 247 4.05 14.56 -0.09
N GLU A 248 3.93 13.59 0.82
CA GLU A 248 2.91 12.55 0.74
C GLU A 248 2.21 12.39 2.09
N THR A 249 0.89 12.21 2.07
CA THR A 249 0.08 11.94 3.26
C THR A 249 -0.84 10.75 3.02
N TRP A 250 -1.12 9.98 4.08
CA TRP A 250 -2.10 8.89 4.09
C TRP A 250 -3.26 9.22 5.04
N SER A 251 -4.46 8.67 4.77
CA SER A 251 -5.71 8.89 5.50
C SER A 251 -6.04 10.38 5.65
N THR A 252 -6.08 11.10 4.52
CA THR A 252 -6.07 12.58 4.51
C THR A 252 -7.48 13.18 4.44
N TYR A 253 -7.81 14.07 5.36
CA TYR A 253 -9.12 14.73 5.50
C TYR A 253 -8.97 16.25 5.70
N PRO A 254 -9.87 17.08 5.11
CA PRO A 254 -9.89 18.51 5.38
C PRO A 254 -10.11 18.80 6.87
N ALA A 255 -9.36 19.77 7.40
CA ALA A 255 -9.46 20.24 8.78
C ALA A 255 -9.60 21.78 8.82
N ALA A 256 -9.84 22.34 10.01
CA ALA A 256 -9.98 23.78 10.18
C ALA A 256 -8.68 24.52 9.82
N GLY A 257 -8.65 25.15 8.65
CA GLY A 257 -7.50 25.91 8.15
C GLY A 257 -6.34 25.07 7.58
N GLY A 258 -6.55 23.77 7.33
CA GLY A 258 -5.50 22.86 6.88
C GLY A 258 -6.01 21.44 6.69
N TRP A 259 -5.17 20.45 6.99
CA TRP A 259 -5.49 19.02 6.84
C TRP A 259 -5.19 18.23 8.12
N HIS A 260 -5.92 17.13 8.30
CA HIS A 260 -5.57 16.06 9.22
C HIS A 260 -5.27 14.81 8.40
N ALA A 261 -4.16 14.15 8.68
CA ALA A 261 -3.73 12.92 8.03
C ALA A 261 -3.42 11.86 9.10
N GLY A 262 -3.41 10.59 8.72
CA GLY A 262 -2.84 9.55 9.58
C GLY A 262 -1.33 9.74 9.71
N SER A 263 -0.63 9.86 8.59
CA SER A 263 0.82 10.07 8.53
C SER A 263 1.21 11.07 7.42
N GLY A 264 2.43 11.59 7.51
CA GLY A 264 3.02 12.47 6.50
C GLY A 264 4.51 12.24 6.31
N ALA A 265 4.96 12.23 5.06
CA ALA A 265 6.35 12.03 4.70
C ALA A 265 6.83 13.06 3.68
N VAL A 266 8.07 13.53 3.86
CA VAL A 266 8.75 14.49 2.98
C VAL A 266 10.02 13.86 2.43
N PHE A 267 10.19 13.92 1.11
CA PHE A 267 11.33 13.34 0.40
C PHE A 267 12.00 14.37 -0.51
N ASP A 268 13.31 14.56 -0.36
CA ASP A 268 14.14 15.29 -1.33
C ASP A 268 14.42 14.38 -2.54
N LEU A 269 13.80 14.68 -3.68
CA LEU A 269 13.94 13.91 -4.91
C LEU A 269 15.31 14.09 -5.59
N ARG A 270 16.20 14.89 -5.02
CA ARG A 270 17.61 15.04 -5.44
C ARG A 270 18.57 14.22 -4.57
N SER A 271 18.08 13.51 -3.55
CA SER A 271 18.89 12.80 -2.56
C SER A 271 18.56 11.30 -2.49
N ASN A 272 19.57 10.45 -2.26
CA ASN A 272 19.37 9.03 -1.94
C ASN A 272 19.18 8.78 -0.43
N ALA A 273 18.76 9.77 0.36
CA ALA A 273 18.45 9.56 1.78
C ALA A 273 17.20 8.69 1.94
N LEU A 274 17.25 7.68 2.82
CA LEU A 274 16.06 6.96 3.28
C LEU A 274 15.48 7.63 4.52
N ARG A 275 14.20 7.34 4.84
CA ARG A 275 13.61 7.71 6.13
C ARG A 275 14.38 7.08 7.31
N PRO A 276 14.25 7.62 8.54
CA PRO A 276 14.77 6.96 9.73
C PRO A 276 14.33 5.48 9.81
N ALA A 277 15.21 4.60 10.30
CA ALA A 277 14.85 3.20 10.46
C ALA A 277 13.76 3.07 11.52
N GLY A 278 12.69 2.33 11.21
CA GLY A 278 11.50 2.19 12.04
C GLY A 278 10.39 3.20 11.76
N TRP A 279 10.57 4.20 10.87
CA TRP A 279 9.52 5.16 10.53
C TRP A 279 8.70 4.72 9.32
N THR A 280 7.37 4.68 9.48
CA THR A 280 6.40 4.61 8.39
C THR A 280 6.42 5.87 7.51
N SER A 281 5.59 5.90 6.48
CA SER A 281 5.34 7.06 5.62
C SER A 281 3.86 7.15 5.28
N SER A 282 3.50 7.79 4.17
CA SER A 282 2.24 7.52 3.46
C SER A 282 2.14 6.04 3.07
N ASP A 283 3.25 5.44 2.64
CA ASP A 283 3.38 4.00 2.40
C ASP A 283 3.74 3.23 3.68
N ALA A 284 3.15 2.05 3.85
CA ALA A 284 3.35 1.19 5.01
C ALA A 284 4.79 0.66 5.19
N ALA A 285 5.58 0.56 4.12
CA ALA A 285 6.98 0.15 4.18
C ALA A 285 7.95 1.30 4.52
N GLY A 286 7.47 2.54 4.69
CA GLY A 286 8.32 3.72 4.88
C GLY A 286 8.98 4.20 3.58
N LEU A 287 8.38 3.90 2.42
CA LEU A 287 8.86 4.24 1.08
C LEU A 287 8.05 5.40 0.48
N PRO A 288 8.60 6.21 -0.44
CA PRO A 288 7.77 7.14 -1.21
C PRO A 288 6.85 6.36 -2.16
N VAL A 289 5.57 6.75 -2.22
CA VAL A 289 4.55 6.11 -3.09
C VAL A 289 4.77 6.49 -4.56
N LEU A 290 4.91 7.79 -4.85
CA LEU A 290 4.93 8.34 -6.21
C LEU A 290 5.97 7.72 -7.15
N PRO A 291 7.24 7.46 -6.75
CA PRO A 291 8.23 6.85 -7.63
C PRO A 291 7.98 5.36 -7.91
N GLY A 292 7.08 4.71 -7.18
CA GLY A 292 6.64 3.34 -7.45
C GLY A 292 5.39 3.26 -8.33
N LEU A 293 4.73 4.38 -8.64
CA LEU A 293 3.52 4.42 -9.47
C LEU A 293 3.82 4.27 -10.96
N VAL A 294 3.14 3.35 -11.63
CA VAL A 294 3.07 3.30 -13.10
C VAL A 294 2.29 4.52 -13.62
N ARG A 295 2.83 5.24 -14.62
CA ARG A 295 2.23 6.47 -15.18
C ARG A 295 2.04 6.40 -16.70
N TYR A 296 0.98 7.00 -17.21
CA TYR A 296 0.63 6.90 -18.63
C TYR A 296 1.67 7.53 -19.58
N ASP A 297 2.36 8.59 -19.15
CA ASP A 297 3.40 9.22 -19.97
C ASP A 297 4.61 8.29 -20.20
N GLU A 298 4.83 7.29 -19.34
CA GLU A 298 5.87 6.26 -19.49
C GLU A 298 5.49 5.20 -20.53
N ILE A 299 4.19 4.89 -20.62
CA ILE A 299 3.64 4.09 -21.72
C ILE A 299 3.80 4.82 -23.05
N THR A 300 3.52 6.14 -23.05
CA THR A 300 3.72 7.00 -24.22
C THR A 300 5.21 7.09 -24.61
N ALA A 301 6.12 7.14 -23.63
CA ALA A 301 7.57 7.07 -23.83
C ALA A 301 8.06 5.66 -24.23
N GLY A 302 7.20 4.63 -24.15
CA GLY A 302 7.49 3.26 -24.54
C GLY A 302 8.34 2.47 -23.54
N ARG A 303 8.55 2.99 -22.32
CA ARG A 303 9.34 2.36 -21.25
C ARG A 303 8.94 2.91 -19.87
N ILE A 304 8.88 2.04 -18.87
CA ILE A 304 8.94 2.41 -17.44
C ILE A 304 10.35 2.03 -16.99
N ASP A 305 11.07 2.97 -16.38
CA ASP A 305 12.50 2.81 -16.06
C ASP A 305 12.80 2.71 -14.56
N HIS A 306 11.77 2.45 -13.75
CA HIS A 306 11.85 2.29 -12.31
C HIS A 306 11.16 1.01 -11.80
N ALA A 307 11.45 0.62 -10.56
CA ALA A 307 10.76 -0.46 -9.85
C ALA A 307 9.33 -0.05 -9.48
N ILE A 308 8.40 -1.01 -9.50
CA ILE A 308 6.95 -0.75 -9.33
C ILE A 308 6.51 -1.06 -7.89
N ARG A 309 5.64 -0.23 -7.31
CA ARG A 309 5.00 -0.49 -6.02
C ARG A 309 4.01 -1.65 -6.15
N ILE A 310 4.09 -2.66 -5.27
CA ILE A 310 3.12 -3.76 -5.24
C ILE A 310 2.65 -4.07 -3.81
N THR A 311 1.38 -4.47 -3.69
CA THR A 311 0.79 -4.90 -2.42
C THR A 311 0.61 -6.42 -2.37
N VAL A 312 0.59 -6.97 -1.15
CA VAL A 312 0.47 -8.41 -0.87
C VAL A 312 -0.51 -8.68 0.27
N PRO A 313 -1.19 -9.85 0.36
CA PRO A 313 -2.24 -10.05 1.37
C PRO A 313 -1.77 -10.01 2.82
N ARG A 314 -0.51 -10.41 3.05
CA ARG A 314 0.07 -10.57 4.38
C ARG A 314 1.59 -10.42 4.29
N THR A 315 2.14 -9.58 5.14
CA THR A 315 3.58 -9.49 5.43
C THR A 315 3.91 -10.06 6.80
N GLN A 316 5.20 -10.27 7.06
CA GLN A 316 5.75 -10.51 8.40
C GLN A 316 6.17 -9.20 9.09
N LYS A 317 6.41 -9.25 10.41
CA LYS A 317 6.98 -8.21 11.27
C LYS A 317 8.48 -8.05 11.02
N LEU A 318 8.83 -7.79 9.76
CA LEU A 318 10.18 -7.55 9.29
C LEU A 318 10.11 -6.67 8.04
N TYR A 319 11.08 -5.77 7.91
CA TYR A 319 11.39 -5.09 6.66
C TYR A 319 12.83 -5.39 6.27
N VAL A 320 13.11 -5.32 4.97
CA VAL A 320 14.45 -5.38 4.39
C VAL A 320 14.68 -4.12 3.55
N TRP A 321 15.94 -3.74 3.35
CA TRP A 321 16.29 -2.57 2.55
C TRP A 321 15.61 -2.61 1.16
N PRO A 322 15.10 -1.47 0.65
CA PRO A 322 15.17 -0.11 1.19
C PRO A 322 14.07 0.24 2.19
N ALA A 323 13.11 -0.67 2.45
CA ALA A 323 12.02 -0.41 3.38
C ALA A 323 12.54 -0.10 4.79
N ARG A 324 11.80 0.74 5.50
CA ARG A 324 12.13 1.29 6.82
C ARG A 324 11.14 0.89 7.90
N HIS A 325 9.99 0.34 7.51
CA HIS A 325 8.89 0.00 8.41
C HIS A 325 8.15 -1.28 7.97
N PHE A 326 7.38 -1.89 8.89
CA PHE A 326 6.58 -3.09 8.66
C PHE A 326 5.12 -2.84 9.10
N ALA A 327 4.13 -3.44 8.43
CA ALA A 327 2.73 -3.30 8.81
C ALA A 327 2.09 -4.61 9.30
N SER A 328 2.83 -5.44 10.03
CA SER A 328 2.25 -6.67 10.60
C SER A 328 2.83 -7.04 11.97
N SER A 329 2.03 -7.78 12.74
CA SER A 329 2.41 -8.45 13.99
C SER A 329 2.90 -9.90 13.77
N ARG A 330 2.73 -10.47 12.57
CA ARG A 330 3.01 -11.88 12.25
C ARG A 330 4.51 -12.17 12.17
N THR A 331 4.97 -13.30 12.68
CA THR A 331 6.39 -13.69 12.67
C THR A 331 6.67 -14.95 11.81
N ASP A 332 5.74 -15.33 10.94
CA ASP A 332 5.89 -16.48 10.03
C ASP A 332 6.93 -16.17 8.92
N PRO A 333 8.09 -16.85 8.87
CA PRO A 333 9.16 -16.57 7.92
C PRO A 333 8.79 -16.88 6.45
N ASN A 334 7.64 -17.51 6.21
CA ASN A 334 7.11 -17.77 4.87
C ASN A 334 6.33 -16.58 4.30
N LEU A 335 6.05 -15.54 5.09
CA LEU A 335 5.42 -14.30 4.62
C LEU A 335 6.49 -13.31 4.13
N PRO A 336 6.25 -12.55 3.04
CA PRO A 336 7.20 -11.55 2.57
C PRO A 336 7.45 -10.46 3.64
N PRO A 337 8.70 -10.01 3.85
CA PRO A 337 8.96 -8.75 4.53
C PRO A 337 8.57 -7.56 3.65
N MET A 338 8.34 -6.40 4.25
CA MET A 338 8.32 -5.14 3.49
C MET A 338 9.69 -4.90 2.85
N GLY A 339 9.72 -4.29 1.66
CA GLY A 339 10.93 -4.08 0.87
C GLY A 339 11.42 -5.29 0.07
N LEU A 340 10.74 -6.44 0.14
CA LEU A 340 11.07 -7.59 -0.70
C LEU A 340 10.88 -7.24 -2.19
N TRP A 341 11.89 -7.52 -3.03
CA TRP A 341 11.71 -7.46 -4.48
C TRP A 341 11.10 -8.73 -5.05
N LEU A 342 10.13 -8.54 -5.94
CA LEU A 342 9.52 -9.54 -6.80
C LEU A 342 9.85 -9.19 -8.26
N ARG A 343 10.44 -10.12 -9.01
CA ARG A 343 10.87 -9.92 -10.40
C ARG A 343 10.12 -10.88 -11.32
N LEU A 344 9.55 -10.37 -12.41
CA LEU A 344 8.98 -11.21 -13.46
C LEU A 344 10.13 -11.97 -14.14
N ARG A 345 10.02 -13.30 -14.26
CA ARG A 345 11.10 -14.10 -14.85
C ARG A 345 11.35 -13.72 -16.32
N ALA A 346 12.62 -13.74 -16.72
CA ALA A 346 13.04 -13.42 -18.08
C ALA A 346 12.47 -14.40 -19.13
N ASP A 347 12.13 -15.63 -18.73
CA ASP A 347 11.52 -16.67 -19.58
C ASP A 347 10.02 -16.46 -19.83
N PHE A 348 9.37 -15.51 -19.14
CA PHE A 348 7.95 -15.24 -19.34
C PHE A 348 7.71 -14.51 -20.67
N ASP A 349 6.97 -15.16 -21.57
CA ASP A 349 6.61 -14.62 -22.88
C ASP A 349 5.59 -13.48 -22.77
N THR A 350 6.03 -12.28 -23.16
CA THR A 350 5.23 -11.05 -23.18
C THR A 350 4.65 -10.74 -24.56
N SER A 351 5.00 -11.48 -25.61
CA SER A 351 4.65 -11.16 -27.01
C SER A 351 3.13 -11.14 -27.28
N SER A 352 2.36 -11.96 -26.56
CA SER A 352 0.90 -12.05 -26.67
C SER A 352 0.12 -11.00 -25.86
N PHE A 353 0.81 -10.03 -25.25
CA PHE A 353 0.20 -8.92 -24.52
C PHE A 353 0.09 -7.67 -25.40
N PRO A 354 -0.93 -6.80 -25.19
CA PRO A 354 -0.98 -5.47 -25.81
C PRO A 354 0.26 -4.64 -25.46
N ARG A 355 0.64 -3.70 -26.33
CA ARG A 355 1.88 -2.91 -26.18
C ARG A 355 2.03 -2.22 -24.82
N GLU A 356 0.93 -1.69 -24.29
CA GLU A 356 0.85 -1.06 -22.97
C GLU A 356 1.23 -2.03 -21.84
N ALA A 357 0.61 -3.21 -21.81
CA ALA A 357 0.96 -4.27 -20.87
C ALA A 357 2.40 -4.78 -21.07
N GLN A 358 2.90 -4.91 -22.31
CA GLN A 358 4.30 -5.29 -22.57
C GLN A 358 5.29 -4.34 -21.89
N ILE A 359 5.06 -3.02 -21.95
CA ILE A 359 5.94 -2.01 -21.34
C ILE A 359 6.04 -2.22 -19.82
N ILE A 360 4.92 -2.50 -19.16
CA ILE A 360 4.85 -2.82 -17.73
C ILE A 360 5.58 -4.13 -17.42
N LEU A 361 5.37 -5.18 -18.22
CA LEU A 361 5.97 -6.50 -17.99
C LEU A 361 7.50 -6.49 -18.21
N GLU A 362 8.02 -5.74 -19.19
CA GLU A 362 9.46 -5.59 -19.35
C GLU A 362 10.10 -4.76 -18.21
N ALA A 363 9.40 -3.78 -17.65
CA ALA A 363 9.84 -3.10 -16.43
C ALA A 363 9.88 -4.05 -15.21
N LEU A 364 8.91 -4.95 -15.06
CA LEU A 364 8.93 -5.99 -14.01
C LEU A 364 10.03 -7.05 -14.19
N LYS A 365 10.53 -7.26 -15.42
CA LYS A 365 11.72 -8.09 -15.67
C LYS A 365 13.01 -7.35 -15.32
N GLN A 366 13.09 -6.06 -15.66
CA GLN A 366 14.30 -5.26 -15.54
C GLN A 366 14.51 -4.66 -14.14
N HIS A 367 13.46 -4.07 -13.56
CA HIS A 367 13.47 -3.33 -12.29
C HIS A 367 12.71 -4.04 -11.17
N GLY A 368 11.77 -4.93 -11.53
CA GLY A 368 10.93 -5.66 -10.59
C GLY A 368 9.89 -4.78 -9.91
N ALA A 369 9.31 -5.32 -8.85
CA ALA A 369 8.37 -4.64 -7.98
C ALA A 369 8.78 -4.81 -6.51
N ILE A 370 8.50 -3.78 -5.69
CA ILE A 370 8.84 -3.75 -4.26
C ILE A 370 7.57 -3.95 -3.45
N VAL A 371 7.58 -4.95 -2.56
CA VAL A 371 6.50 -5.15 -1.57
C VAL A 371 6.47 -3.96 -0.62
N ALA A 372 5.46 -3.13 -0.77
CA ALA A 372 5.33 -1.84 -0.08
C ALA A 372 4.20 -1.84 0.96
N ASP A 373 3.17 -2.66 0.74
CA ASP A 373 1.97 -2.62 1.59
C ASP A 373 1.25 -3.97 1.72
N ASN A 374 0.43 -4.06 2.77
CA ASN A 374 -0.60 -5.09 2.87
C ASN A 374 -1.83 -4.66 2.05
N GLY A 375 -2.22 -5.48 1.08
CA GLY A 375 -3.32 -5.18 0.18
C GLY A 375 -3.80 -6.43 -0.55
N SER A 376 -4.33 -6.25 -1.75
CA SER A 376 -4.78 -7.40 -2.56
C SER A 376 -3.61 -8.07 -3.28
N ALA A 377 -3.66 -9.39 -3.47
CA ALA A 377 -2.56 -10.15 -4.07
C ALA A 377 -2.20 -9.66 -5.47
N TRP A 378 -0.95 -9.22 -5.64
CA TRP A 378 -0.36 -8.78 -6.91
C TRP A 378 -0.97 -7.50 -7.50
N TYR A 379 -1.41 -6.57 -6.64
CA TYR A 379 -1.90 -5.26 -7.07
C TYR A 379 -0.74 -4.28 -7.19
N MET A 380 -0.45 -3.86 -8.41
CA MET A 380 0.52 -2.81 -8.74
C MET A 380 -0.17 -1.45 -8.71
N SER A 381 0.40 -0.48 -8.00
CA SER A 381 -0.14 0.87 -7.97
C SER A 381 0.30 1.70 -9.18
N GLY A 382 -0.55 2.64 -9.59
CA GLY A 382 -0.27 3.59 -10.66
C GLY A 382 -1.13 4.84 -10.54
N ALA A 383 -0.89 5.80 -11.42
CA ALA A 383 -1.66 7.04 -11.46
C ALA A 383 -2.90 6.93 -12.37
N PRO A 384 -4.06 7.51 -11.99
CA PRO A 384 -5.24 7.59 -12.84
C PRO A 384 -4.96 8.45 -14.08
N ASP A 385 -5.49 8.03 -15.23
CA ASP A 385 -5.39 8.77 -16.49
C ASP A 385 -6.49 8.32 -17.47
N GLU A 386 -7.25 9.24 -18.04
CA GLU A 386 -8.31 8.92 -19.00
C GLU A 386 -7.81 8.29 -20.31
N ARG A 387 -6.49 8.35 -20.57
CA ARG A 387 -5.86 7.75 -21.75
C ARG A 387 -5.59 6.24 -21.58
N TRP A 388 -5.66 5.69 -20.36
CA TRP A 388 -5.44 4.25 -20.09
C TRP A 388 -6.42 3.36 -20.84
N ASN A 389 -5.93 2.25 -21.42
CA ASN A 389 -6.77 1.23 -22.01
C ASN A 389 -7.07 0.12 -20.98
N ASN A 390 -8.21 0.25 -20.29
CA ASN A 390 -8.61 -0.69 -19.25
C ASN A 390 -8.71 -2.16 -19.74
N ASP A 391 -9.03 -2.42 -21.01
CA ASP A 391 -8.99 -3.78 -21.57
C ASP A 391 -7.55 -4.30 -21.72
N ALA A 392 -6.61 -3.43 -22.09
CA ALA A 392 -5.19 -3.76 -22.15
C ALA A 392 -4.61 -4.06 -20.76
N LEU A 393 -4.90 -3.21 -19.77
CA LEU A 393 -4.54 -3.43 -18.37
C LEU A 393 -5.17 -4.72 -17.81
N ALA A 394 -6.42 -5.03 -18.17
CA ALA A 394 -7.07 -6.27 -17.75
C ALA A 394 -6.32 -7.53 -18.24
N THR A 395 -5.56 -7.47 -19.34
CA THR A 395 -4.77 -8.62 -19.81
C THR A 395 -3.64 -9.03 -18.87
N LEU A 396 -3.15 -8.13 -18.00
CA LEU A 396 -2.13 -8.42 -16.97
C LEU A 396 -2.56 -9.55 -16.04
N ARG A 397 -3.87 -9.76 -15.87
CA ARG A 397 -4.48 -10.87 -15.10
C ARG A 397 -4.06 -12.27 -15.58
N ARG A 398 -3.49 -12.37 -16.79
CA ARG A 398 -2.95 -13.62 -17.36
C ARG A 398 -1.54 -13.96 -16.86
N VAL A 399 -0.85 -13.04 -16.18
CA VAL A 399 0.46 -13.29 -15.56
C VAL A 399 0.25 -13.82 -14.15
N PRO A 400 0.49 -15.11 -13.87
CA PRO A 400 0.32 -15.67 -12.54
C PRO A 400 1.47 -15.27 -11.62
N GLY A 401 1.24 -15.26 -10.30
CA GLY A 401 2.30 -15.07 -9.31
C GLY A 401 3.48 -16.07 -9.45
N SER A 402 3.21 -17.28 -9.95
CA SER A 402 4.24 -18.29 -10.27
C SER A 402 5.17 -17.94 -11.45
N ALA A 403 4.91 -16.84 -12.16
CA ALA A 403 5.83 -16.27 -13.14
C ALA A 403 6.86 -15.31 -12.52
N PHE A 404 6.80 -15.06 -11.21
CA PHE A 404 7.73 -14.19 -10.49
C PHE A 404 8.68 -14.99 -9.59
N ASP A 405 9.87 -14.44 -9.40
CA ASP A 405 10.81 -14.83 -8.34
C ASP A 405 10.86 -13.72 -7.28
N ALA A 406 10.97 -14.07 -6.00
CA ALA A 406 11.61 -13.17 -5.04
C ALA A 406 13.14 -13.23 -5.25
N ILE A 407 13.84 -12.11 -5.10
CA ILE A 407 15.28 -12.00 -5.42
C ILE A 407 16.11 -11.44 -4.26
N GLU A 408 17.40 -11.76 -4.23
CA GLU A 408 18.34 -11.23 -3.24
C GLU A 408 18.89 -9.86 -3.65
N THR A 409 18.64 -8.85 -2.83
CA THR A 409 19.02 -7.46 -3.08
C THR A 409 20.21 -6.98 -2.26
N SER A 410 20.79 -7.82 -1.39
CA SER A 410 21.94 -7.48 -0.56
C SER A 410 23.15 -6.95 -1.36
N SER A 411 23.35 -7.46 -2.57
CA SER A 411 24.41 -6.99 -3.50
C SER A 411 24.16 -5.63 -4.16
N MET A 412 22.97 -5.04 -3.97
CA MET A 412 22.65 -3.67 -4.41
C MET A 412 23.12 -2.62 -3.40
N ILE A 413 23.23 -2.96 -2.12
CA ILE A 413 23.26 -2.00 -1.01
C ILE A 413 24.63 -1.32 -0.91
N ALA A 414 24.72 -0.07 -1.36
CA ALA A 414 25.94 0.73 -1.16
C ALA A 414 26.07 1.23 0.30
N ASP A 415 24.96 1.60 0.94
CA ASP A 415 24.85 1.94 2.36
C ASP A 415 23.44 1.57 2.87
N PRO A 416 23.28 0.90 4.04
CA PRO A 416 21.97 0.44 4.53
C PRO A 416 21.00 1.55 4.96
N ASN A 417 21.46 2.81 5.04
CA ASN A 417 20.65 4.00 5.30
C ASN A 417 20.51 4.90 4.08
N SER A 418 21.06 4.50 2.93
CA SER A 418 20.87 5.17 1.65
C SER A 418 20.09 4.29 0.68
N GLY A 419 19.28 4.93 -0.17
CA GLY A 419 18.71 4.29 -1.34
C GLY A 419 19.71 4.12 -2.49
N GLN A 420 20.98 4.47 -2.31
CA GLN A 420 21.99 4.35 -3.35
C GLN A 420 22.38 2.88 -3.62
N VAL A 421 22.51 2.55 -4.91
CA VAL A 421 23.10 1.29 -5.40
C VAL A 421 24.49 1.49 -6.03
N HIS A 422 25.19 0.36 -6.22
CA HIS A 422 26.54 0.29 -6.79
C HIS A 422 26.66 0.63 -8.28
#